data_AF-A0A354PE12-F1
#
_entry.id   AF-A0A354PE12-F1
#
_cell.length_a   1.000
_cell.length_b   1.000
_cell.length_c   1.000
_cell.angle_alpha   90.00
_cell.angle_beta   90.00
_cell.angle_gamma   90.00
#
_symmetry.space_group_name_H-M   'P 1'
#
loop_
_entity.id
_entity.type
_entity.pdbx_description
1 polymer ?
#
loop_
_entity_poly.entity_id
_entity_poly.type
_entity_poly.pdbx_seq_one_letter_code
_entity_poly.pdbx_strand_id
1 'polypeptide(L)'
;QPGQRFDGISIVPALRGQKLEREAIFTYFPHAPAIPDWLPPSVSVHQGDWKLIRIFHGGEKQSHRYKLFNLRDDIGEQSDLAAAFPQRVEAMDELIEAFLVDTGAVRPLANPNFDPSKYQPELEGKGTLKRSADGPPRKASRPANAKGNLGKAVAGWRAAGGCSIAIDDGAMVITSAGNDPHVIYQMPRPMPSGTLTLRFKMKSDSAGKGQVFWSQEGLAPPFFRDRSVVFPVEHDGKTGDYAIELPAKGPVVAIRIDPSMGPGTIRISNLSMTSEDGVEIYSWKF
;
A
#
# COMPACT_ATOMS: atom_id res chain seq x y z
N GLN A 1 -17.69 28.88 -2.07
CA GLN A 1 -16.72 29.48 -1.13
C GLN A 1 -16.08 30.69 -1.81
N PRO A 2 -15.93 31.84 -1.15
CA PRO A 2 -15.18 32.96 -1.73
C PRO A 2 -13.74 32.54 -2.06
N GLY A 3 -13.23 32.89 -3.24
CA GLY A 3 -11.83 32.62 -3.63
C GLY A 3 -11.55 31.24 -4.25
N GLN A 4 -12.57 30.44 -4.57
CA GLN A 4 -12.38 29.17 -5.27
C GLN A 4 -11.96 29.41 -6.73
N ARG A 5 -10.76 28.94 -7.09
CA ARG A 5 -10.27 28.90 -8.49
C ARG A 5 -10.82 27.63 -9.15
N PHE A 6 -11.29 27.76 -10.38
CA PHE A 6 -11.78 26.64 -11.18
C PHE A 6 -10.88 26.49 -12.40
N ASP A 7 -10.43 25.26 -12.66
CA ASP A 7 -9.72 24.91 -13.90
C ASP A 7 -10.68 24.64 -15.06
N GLY A 8 -11.94 24.30 -14.73
CA GLY A 8 -12.99 24.06 -15.71
C GLY A 8 -13.53 25.35 -16.32
N ILE A 9 -13.87 25.27 -17.60
CA ILE A 9 -14.66 26.31 -18.29
C ILE A 9 -16.11 25.87 -18.41
N SER A 10 -17.02 26.84 -18.53
CA SER A 10 -18.44 26.55 -18.73
C SER A 10 -18.68 25.84 -20.07
N ILE A 11 -19.42 24.73 -20.05
CA ILE A 11 -19.84 24.00 -21.26
C ILE A 11 -21.16 24.53 -21.86
N VAL A 12 -21.76 25.57 -21.27
CA VAL A 12 -23.02 26.17 -21.75
C VAL A 12 -22.97 26.58 -23.23
N PRO A 13 -21.86 27.14 -23.77
CA PRO A 13 -21.77 27.44 -25.21
C PRO A 13 -21.99 26.19 -26.08
N ALA A 14 -21.37 25.06 -25.72
CA ALA A 14 -21.52 23.80 -26.44
C ALA A 14 -22.97 23.29 -26.42
N LEU A 15 -23.65 23.42 -25.27
CA LEU A 15 -25.08 23.06 -25.15
C LEU A 15 -26.00 23.93 -26.02
N ARG A 16 -25.53 25.10 -26.46
CA ARG A 16 -26.23 26.00 -27.40
C ARG A 16 -25.78 25.81 -28.85
N GLY A 17 -25.00 24.77 -29.14
CA GLY A 17 -24.44 24.52 -30.48
C GLY A 17 -23.30 25.45 -30.88
N GLN A 18 -22.73 26.21 -29.93
CA GLN A 18 -21.57 27.08 -30.18
C GLN A 18 -20.27 26.31 -29.92
N LYS A 19 -19.15 26.84 -30.45
CA LYS A 19 -17.83 26.28 -30.17
C LYS A 19 -17.46 26.46 -28.70
N LEU A 20 -16.84 25.43 -28.13
CA LEU A 20 -16.21 25.52 -26.82
C LEU A 20 -14.75 25.91 -27.00
N GLU A 21 -14.39 27.13 -26.60
CA GLU A 21 -13.03 27.62 -26.70
C GLU A 21 -12.21 27.11 -25.50
N ARG A 22 -11.43 26.05 -25.73
CA ARG A 22 -10.41 25.55 -24.79
C ARG A 22 -9.15 25.23 -25.55
N GLU A 23 -8.03 25.75 -25.06
CA GLU A 23 -6.73 25.48 -25.64
C GLU A 23 -6.33 24.02 -25.49
N ALA A 24 -6.41 23.46 -24.27
CA ALA A 24 -6.03 22.07 -24.01
C ALA A 24 -6.78 21.43 -22.82
N ILE A 25 -6.76 20.10 -22.78
CA ILE A 25 -7.24 19.28 -21.66
C ILE A 25 -6.08 18.46 -21.12
N PHE A 26 -5.82 18.58 -19.82
CA PHE A 26 -4.76 17.82 -19.15
C PHE A 26 -5.35 16.70 -18.31
N THR A 27 -4.71 15.54 -18.35
CA THR A 27 -4.94 14.44 -17.39
C THR A 27 -3.63 14.11 -16.72
N TYR A 28 -3.60 14.24 -15.39
CA TYR A 28 -2.42 13.98 -14.58
C TYR A 28 -2.61 12.73 -13.73
N PHE A 29 -1.78 11.70 -13.96
CA PHE A 29 -1.87 10.44 -13.21
C PHE A 29 -0.47 9.89 -12.88
N PRO A 30 0.17 10.38 -11.80
CA PRO A 30 1.54 10.03 -11.43
C PRO A 30 1.63 8.70 -10.67
N HIS A 31 0.90 7.68 -11.11
CA HIS A 31 0.80 6.39 -10.43
C HIS A 31 0.96 5.21 -11.40
N ALA A 32 1.38 4.06 -10.87
CA ALA A 32 1.58 2.82 -11.63
C ALA A 32 0.67 1.70 -11.07
N PRO A 33 -0.65 1.75 -11.30
CA PRO A 33 -1.56 0.73 -10.80
C PRO A 33 -1.36 -0.59 -11.55
N ALA A 34 -1.49 -1.72 -10.83
CA ALA A 34 -1.44 -3.05 -11.43
C ALA A 34 -2.81 -3.47 -12.01
N ILE A 35 -3.34 -2.71 -12.97
CA ILE A 35 -4.60 -2.97 -13.67
C ILE A 35 -4.35 -3.11 -15.18
N PRO A 36 -5.20 -3.79 -15.96
CA PRO A 36 -5.06 -3.82 -17.42
C PRO A 36 -5.06 -2.41 -18.04
N ASP A 37 -4.39 -2.28 -19.17
CA ASP A 37 -4.28 -1.07 -20.00
C ASP A 37 -3.69 0.15 -19.26
N TRP A 38 -2.93 -0.10 -18.19
CA TRP A 38 -2.16 0.91 -17.48
C TRP A 38 -0.94 1.40 -18.26
N LEU A 39 -0.59 2.67 -18.05
CA LEU A 39 0.72 3.22 -18.41
C LEU A 39 1.50 3.52 -17.12
N PRO A 40 2.85 3.54 -17.16
CA PRO A 40 3.64 4.09 -16.08
C PRO A 40 3.24 5.54 -15.76
N PRO A 41 3.69 6.10 -14.61
CA PRO A 41 3.31 7.43 -14.17
C PRO A 41 3.41 8.42 -15.32
N SER A 42 2.31 9.10 -15.62
CA SER A 42 2.21 9.89 -16.85
C SER A 42 1.28 11.09 -16.72
N VAL A 43 1.44 12.00 -17.67
CA VAL A 43 0.56 13.14 -17.90
C VAL A 43 0.23 13.17 -19.38
N SER A 44 -1.00 13.54 -19.72
CA SER A 44 -1.40 13.72 -21.11
C SER A 44 -2.02 15.08 -21.33
N VAL A 45 -1.80 15.63 -22.52
CA VAL A 45 -2.43 16.84 -23.02
C VAL A 45 -3.15 16.53 -24.32
N HIS A 46 -4.41 16.94 -24.41
CA HIS A 46 -5.23 16.89 -25.61
C HIS A 46 -5.39 18.33 -26.12
N GLN A 47 -4.89 18.62 -27.32
CA GLN A 47 -4.98 19.92 -27.98
C GLN A 47 -5.49 19.73 -29.42
N GLY A 48 -6.71 20.19 -29.70
CA GLY A 48 -7.35 19.97 -31.00
C GLY A 48 -7.45 18.49 -31.33
N ASP A 49 -6.95 18.07 -32.50
CA ASP A 49 -6.95 16.66 -32.91
C ASP A 49 -5.81 15.84 -32.30
N TRP A 50 -4.90 16.45 -31.53
CA TRP A 50 -3.68 15.80 -31.07
C TRP A 50 -3.72 15.47 -29.59
N LYS A 51 -3.13 14.32 -29.24
CA LYS A 51 -2.88 13.91 -27.86
C LYS A 51 -1.41 13.54 -27.69
N LEU A 52 -0.75 14.17 -26.72
CA LEU A 52 0.57 13.77 -26.25
C LEU A 52 0.44 13.13 -24.87
N ILE A 53 1.14 12.01 -24.67
CA ILE A 53 1.33 11.38 -23.36
C ILE A 53 2.83 11.44 -23.01
N ARG A 54 3.18 12.16 -21.94
CA ARG A 54 4.51 12.14 -21.32
C ARG A 54 4.52 11.08 -20.23
N ILE A 55 5.38 10.07 -20.38
CA ILE A 55 5.67 9.05 -19.38
C ILE A 55 6.92 9.50 -18.61
N PHE A 56 6.77 9.71 -17.30
CA PHE A 56 7.85 10.23 -16.46
C PHE A 56 9.01 9.23 -16.38
N HIS A 57 10.24 9.72 -16.64
CA HIS A 57 11.49 8.96 -16.58
C HIS A 57 11.52 7.60 -17.30
N GLY A 58 10.62 7.37 -18.27
CA GLY A 58 10.51 6.10 -19.02
C GLY A 58 11.38 6.02 -20.27
N GLY A 59 12.14 7.07 -20.57
CA GLY A 59 13.05 7.17 -21.71
C GLY A 59 14.49 6.79 -21.36
N GLU A 60 15.36 6.82 -22.35
CA GLU A 60 16.79 6.56 -22.15
C GLU A 60 17.39 7.55 -21.15
N LYS A 61 18.34 7.07 -20.34
CA LYS A 61 19.03 7.89 -19.32
C LYS A 61 18.05 8.63 -18.39
N GLN A 62 16.90 8.02 -18.06
CA GLN A 62 15.85 8.59 -17.21
C GLN A 62 15.20 9.87 -17.79
N SER A 63 15.31 10.11 -19.09
CA SER A 63 14.51 11.11 -19.79
C SER A 63 13.03 10.73 -19.82
N HIS A 64 12.15 11.66 -20.19
CA HIS A 64 10.75 11.33 -20.44
C HIS A 64 10.60 10.51 -21.73
N ARG A 65 9.62 9.61 -21.75
CA ARG A 65 9.21 8.93 -22.98
C ARG A 65 7.87 9.50 -23.43
N TYR A 66 7.74 9.72 -24.73
CA TYR A 66 6.58 10.37 -25.32
C TYR A 66 5.82 9.42 -26.22
N LYS A 67 4.49 9.52 -26.21
CA LYS A 67 3.61 8.90 -27.20
C LYS A 67 2.70 9.98 -27.77
N LEU A 68 2.68 10.14 -29.09
CA LEU A 68 1.91 11.19 -29.78
C LEU A 68 0.90 10.56 -30.73
N PHE A 69 -0.35 11.01 -30.68
CA PHE A 69 -1.43 10.50 -31.52
C PHE A 69 -2.23 11.64 -32.13
N ASN A 70 -2.73 11.43 -33.35
CA ASN A 70 -3.74 12.27 -33.96
C ASN A 70 -5.08 11.53 -33.89
N LEU A 71 -5.97 11.98 -33.01
CA LEU A 71 -7.23 11.33 -32.68
C LEU A 71 -8.32 11.51 -33.75
N ARG A 72 -8.15 12.45 -34.70
CA ARG A 72 -9.03 12.53 -35.88
C ARG A 72 -8.81 11.32 -36.78
N ASP A 73 -7.56 10.94 -36.98
CA ASP A 73 -7.16 9.90 -37.92
C ASP A 73 -6.99 8.54 -37.22
N ASP A 74 -6.68 8.54 -35.93
CA ASP A 74 -6.41 7.35 -35.10
C ASP A 74 -7.05 7.50 -33.71
N ILE A 75 -8.37 7.35 -33.66
CA ILE A 75 -9.13 7.37 -32.41
C ILE A 75 -8.74 6.24 -31.43
N GLY A 76 -8.10 5.18 -31.95
CA GLY A 76 -7.68 4.00 -31.17
C GLY A 76 -6.28 4.11 -30.58
N GLU A 77 -5.54 5.19 -30.83
CA GLU A 77 -4.16 5.40 -30.35
C GLU A 77 -3.22 4.24 -30.73
N GLN A 78 -3.38 3.73 -31.95
CA GLN A 78 -2.65 2.56 -32.45
C GLN A 78 -1.29 2.91 -33.06
N SER A 79 -1.13 4.12 -33.57
CA SER A 79 0.07 4.58 -34.28
C SER A 79 0.75 5.70 -33.51
N ASP A 80 1.86 5.38 -32.84
CA ASP A 80 2.68 6.40 -32.17
C ASP A 80 3.47 7.23 -33.18
N LEU A 81 3.17 8.52 -33.22
CA LEU A 81 3.72 9.51 -34.14
C LEU A 81 4.85 10.36 -33.52
N ALA A 82 5.27 10.08 -32.28
CA ALA A 82 6.21 10.93 -31.56
C ALA A 82 7.55 11.11 -32.30
N ALA A 83 8.08 10.04 -32.89
CA ALA A 83 9.32 10.07 -33.67
C ALA A 83 9.16 10.83 -35.02
N ALA A 84 7.96 10.83 -35.59
CA ALA A 84 7.68 11.48 -36.87
C ALA A 84 7.41 12.99 -36.74
N PHE A 85 6.95 13.46 -35.57
CA PHE A 85 6.59 14.86 -35.33
C PHE A 85 7.25 15.42 -34.05
N PRO A 86 8.60 15.47 -33.97
CA PRO A 86 9.31 15.87 -32.75
C PRO A 86 9.01 17.32 -32.33
N GLN A 87 8.82 18.24 -33.29
CA GLN A 87 8.46 19.64 -33.01
C GLN A 87 7.09 19.76 -32.33
N ARG A 88 6.15 18.86 -32.67
CA ARG A 88 4.84 18.81 -32.03
C ARG A 88 4.91 18.22 -30.63
N VAL A 89 5.76 17.21 -30.44
CA VAL A 89 6.06 16.68 -29.10
C VAL A 89 6.58 17.81 -28.22
N GLU A 90 7.62 18.54 -28.66
CA GLU A 90 8.22 19.65 -27.91
C GLU A 90 7.17 20.71 -27.52
N ALA A 91 6.42 21.24 -28.49
CA ALA A 91 5.40 22.26 -28.23
C ALA A 91 4.30 21.80 -27.26
N MET A 92 3.81 20.56 -27.40
CA MET A 92 2.80 20.02 -26.50
C MET A 92 3.39 19.68 -25.12
N ASP A 93 4.68 19.37 -25.06
CA ASP A 93 5.38 19.10 -23.82
C ASP A 93 5.64 20.36 -22.99
N GLU A 94 5.84 21.51 -23.66
CA GLU A 94 5.86 22.82 -23.02
C GLU A 94 4.52 23.16 -22.37
N LEU A 95 3.39 22.81 -23.00
CA LEU A 95 2.06 22.96 -22.40
C LEU A 95 1.90 22.12 -21.14
N ILE A 96 2.40 20.87 -21.17
CA ILE A 96 2.43 20.00 -19.98
C ILE A 96 3.27 20.66 -18.88
N GLU A 97 4.45 21.17 -19.21
CA GLU A 97 5.34 21.78 -18.23
C GLU A 97 4.71 23.02 -17.58
N ALA A 98 4.12 23.91 -18.38
CA ALA A 98 3.41 25.08 -17.89
C ALA A 98 2.25 24.70 -16.96
N PHE A 99 1.46 23.69 -17.34
CA PHE A 99 0.37 23.16 -16.51
C PHE A 99 0.88 22.62 -15.16
N LEU A 100 1.96 21.83 -15.17
CA LEU A 100 2.52 21.26 -13.93
C LEU A 100 3.09 22.35 -13.01
N VAL A 101 3.66 23.43 -13.56
CA VAL A 101 4.14 24.58 -12.78
C VAL A 101 2.99 25.39 -12.18
N ASP A 102 2.00 25.80 -12.98
CA ASP A 102 0.87 26.63 -12.50
C ASP A 102 0.05 25.93 -11.41
N THR A 103 -0.12 24.61 -11.53
CA THR A 103 -0.88 23.81 -10.56
C THR A 103 -0.07 23.41 -9.32
N GLY A 104 1.25 23.60 -9.31
CA GLY A 104 2.12 23.10 -8.25
C GLY A 104 2.08 21.57 -8.11
N ALA A 105 1.91 20.85 -9.23
CA ALA A 105 1.75 19.40 -9.22
C ALA A 105 3.01 18.70 -8.66
N VAL A 106 2.80 17.80 -7.70
CA VAL A 106 3.87 16.94 -7.15
C VAL A 106 4.29 15.92 -8.19
N ARG A 107 5.56 15.92 -8.59
CA ARG A 107 6.08 15.13 -9.73
C ARG A 107 6.77 13.85 -9.29
N PRO A 108 6.68 12.75 -10.07
CA PRO A 108 7.52 11.58 -9.87
C PRO A 108 9.01 11.95 -9.98
N LEU A 109 9.84 11.36 -9.11
CA LEU A 109 11.29 11.48 -9.19
C LEU A 109 11.86 10.30 -9.97
N ALA A 110 12.97 10.53 -10.68
CA ALA A 110 13.76 9.47 -11.27
C ALA A 110 14.21 8.48 -10.18
N ASN A 111 14.12 7.17 -10.47
CA ASN A 111 14.57 6.15 -9.53
C ASN A 111 16.08 5.94 -9.72
N PRO A 112 16.94 6.35 -8.76
CA PRO A 112 18.40 6.22 -8.91
C PRO A 112 18.86 4.75 -8.96
N ASN A 113 18.03 3.82 -8.48
CA ASN A 113 18.29 2.38 -8.49
C ASN A 113 17.57 1.67 -9.65
N PHE A 114 17.13 2.40 -10.68
CA PHE A 114 16.50 1.79 -11.84
C PHE A 114 17.52 0.93 -12.60
N ASP A 115 17.16 -0.34 -12.82
CA ASP A 115 17.96 -1.31 -13.56
C ASP A 115 17.25 -1.62 -14.88
N PRO A 116 17.72 -1.06 -16.01
CA PRO A 116 17.09 -1.25 -17.31
C PRO A 116 17.01 -2.71 -17.74
N SER A 117 17.94 -3.57 -17.29
CA SER A 117 17.96 -4.99 -17.66
C SER A 117 16.78 -5.78 -17.06
N LYS A 118 16.15 -5.24 -16.02
CA LYS A 118 14.98 -5.84 -15.36
C LYS A 118 13.66 -5.25 -15.86
N TYR A 119 13.71 -4.19 -16.66
CA TYR A 119 12.53 -3.53 -17.18
C TYR A 119 12.01 -4.28 -18.41
N GLN A 120 10.71 -4.55 -18.45
CA GLN A 120 10.03 -5.26 -19.53
C GLN A 120 8.92 -4.34 -20.10
N PRO A 121 9.25 -3.46 -21.07
CA PRO A 121 8.29 -2.53 -21.68
C PRO A 121 7.05 -3.22 -22.25
N GLU A 122 7.20 -4.46 -22.73
CA GLU A 122 6.14 -5.28 -23.30
C GLU A 122 5.07 -5.72 -22.29
N LEU A 123 5.30 -5.53 -20.98
CA LEU A 123 4.34 -5.79 -19.91
C LEU A 123 3.52 -4.55 -19.51
N GLU A 124 3.87 -3.37 -20.02
CA GLU A 124 3.03 -2.19 -19.86
C GLU A 124 1.63 -2.45 -20.44
N GLY A 125 0.58 -2.00 -19.76
CA GLY A 125 -0.79 -2.31 -20.13
C GLY A 125 -1.24 -3.75 -19.89
N LYS A 126 -0.34 -4.69 -19.59
CA LYS A 126 -0.69 -6.10 -19.36
C LYS A 126 -0.93 -6.39 -17.88
N GLY A 127 -2.05 -5.91 -17.36
CA GLY A 127 -2.52 -6.28 -16.03
C GLY A 127 -3.26 -7.62 -16.03
N THR A 128 -3.06 -8.45 -15.01
CA THR A 128 -4.01 -9.51 -14.68
C THR A 128 -4.92 -9.01 -13.56
N LEU A 129 -6.21 -8.88 -13.83
CA LEU A 129 -7.17 -8.66 -12.76
C LEU A 129 -7.04 -9.84 -11.79
N LYS A 130 -6.94 -9.57 -10.48
CA LYS A 130 -6.84 -10.61 -9.43
C LYS A 130 -8.05 -11.58 -9.39
N ARG A 131 -9.02 -11.46 -10.30
CA ARG A 131 -10.08 -12.41 -10.64
C ARG A 131 -10.37 -12.31 -12.14
N SER A 132 -9.77 -13.16 -12.96
CA SER A 132 -10.38 -13.62 -14.21
C SER A 132 -11.02 -14.98 -13.91
N ALA A 133 -12.30 -15.15 -14.28
CA ALA A 133 -13.07 -16.36 -13.98
C ALA A 133 -12.50 -17.63 -14.65
N ASP A 134 -11.66 -17.46 -15.67
CA ASP A 134 -11.22 -18.54 -16.58
C ASP A 134 -9.72 -18.84 -16.51
N GLY A 135 -9.01 -18.36 -15.48
CA GLY A 135 -7.60 -18.73 -15.26
C GLY A 135 -7.46 -20.15 -14.70
N PRO A 136 -6.48 -20.96 -15.14
CA PRO A 136 -6.24 -22.27 -14.54
C PRO A 136 -5.96 -22.12 -13.03
N PRO A 137 -6.45 -23.04 -12.19
CA PRO A 137 -6.26 -22.94 -10.75
C PRO A 137 -4.75 -22.91 -10.46
N ARG A 138 -4.29 -21.85 -9.79
CA ARG A 138 -2.89 -21.80 -9.34
C ARG A 138 -2.58 -23.06 -8.54
N LYS A 139 -1.48 -23.75 -8.90
CA LYS A 139 -0.86 -24.75 -8.02
C LYS A 139 -0.68 -24.12 -6.63
N ALA A 140 -1.09 -24.85 -5.61
CA ALA A 140 -1.16 -24.40 -4.22
C ALA A 140 0.20 -23.91 -3.71
N SER A 141 0.44 -22.61 -3.78
CA SER A 141 1.52 -21.94 -3.05
C SER A 141 1.02 -20.77 -2.18
N ARG A 142 -0.30 -20.65 -2.02
CA ARG A 142 -0.89 -19.80 -0.98
C ARG A 142 -1.27 -20.70 0.19
N PRO A 143 -0.64 -20.62 1.37
CA PRO A 143 -1.36 -20.98 2.58
C PRO A 143 -2.61 -20.08 2.61
N ALA A 144 -3.77 -20.70 2.66
CA ALA A 144 -5.05 -20.02 2.69
C ALA A 144 -5.07 -19.08 3.89
N ASN A 145 -4.90 -17.77 3.69
CA ASN A 145 -5.20 -16.70 4.66
C ASN A 145 -5.13 -15.30 4.01
N ALA A 146 -5.68 -15.16 2.79
CA ALA A 146 -5.74 -13.88 2.09
C ALA A 146 -7.18 -13.53 1.73
N LYS A 147 -7.92 -13.04 2.74
CA LYS A 147 -9.16 -12.25 2.73
C LYS A 147 -9.83 -12.42 4.09
N GLY A 148 -9.44 -11.66 5.11
CA GLY A 148 -10.19 -11.49 6.37
C GLY A 148 -10.49 -12.73 7.22
N ASN A 149 -10.22 -13.95 6.75
CA ASN A 149 -10.37 -15.17 7.50
C ASN A 149 -9.12 -15.32 8.36
N LEU A 150 -9.28 -14.94 9.62
CA LEU A 150 -8.38 -15.33 10.69
C LEU A 150 -8.20 -16.85 10.66
N GLY A 151 -6.98 -17.33 10.84
CA GLY A 151 -6.71 -18.75 11.01
C GLY A 151 -7.52 -19.36 12.17
N LYS A 152 -7.55 -20.69 12.23
CA LYS A 152 -8.13 -21.41 13.37
C LYS A 152 -7.49 -20.89 14.67
N ALA A 153 -8.31 -20.67 15.69
CA ALA A 153 -7.82 -20.22 16.97
C ALA A 153 -6.94 -21.29 17.62
N VAL A 154 -5.78 -20.88 18.15
CA VAL A 154 -4.85 -21.69 18.94
C VAL A 154 -4.59 -20.91 20.23
N ALA A 155 -4.98 -21.47 21.38
CA ALA A 155 -4.99 -20.76 22.66
C ALA A 155 -5.70 -19.39 22.62
N GLY A 156 -6.75 -19.27 21.81
CA GLY A 156 -7.51 -18.02 21.60
C GLY A 156 -6.85 -17.02 20.64
N TRP A 157 -5.59 -17.22 20.27
CA TRP A 157 -4.89 -16.44 19.25
C TRP A 157 -5.25 -16.91 17.86
N ARG A 158 -5.27 -16.00 16.90
CA ARG A 158 -5.52 -16.32 15.50
C ARG A 158 -4.45 -15.70 14.61
N ALA A 159 -3.82 -16.54 13.80
CA ALA A 159 -2.82 -16.11 12.82
C ALA A 159 -3.45 -15.52 11.56
N ALA A 160 -2.79 -14.52 10.99
CA ALA A 160 -3.10 -13.92 9.70
C ALA A 160 -1.81 -13.35 9.06
N GLY A 161 -1.90 -12.84 7.83
CA GLY A 161 -0.73 -12.23 7.18
C GLY A 161 0.40 -13.22 6.86
N GLY A 162 0.05 -14.41 6.37
CA GLY A 162 1.04 -15.38 5.92
C GLY A 162 1.89 -16.02 7.03
N CYS A 163 1.39 -16.06 8.26
CA CYS A 163 1.94 -16.91 9.32
C CYS A 163 0.96 -18.00 9.77
N SER A 164 1.50 -19.00 10.47
CA SER A 164 0.76 -20.01 11.23
C SER A 164 1.21 -19.99 12.68
N ILE A 165 0.36 -20.49 13.57
CA ILE A 165 0.65 -20.60 15.00
C ILE A 165 0.45 -22.03 15.50
N ALA A 166 1.31 -22.43 16.43
CA ALA A 166 1.20 -23.64 17.23
C ALA A 166 1.59 -23.32 18.68
N ILE A 167 1.21 -24.19 19.61
CA ILE A 167 1.73 -24.17 20.97
C ILE A 167 2.79 -25.27 21.07
N ASP A 168 3.94 -24.91 21.62
CA ASP A 168 5.01 -25.86 21.91
C ASP A 168 5.76 -25.38 23.16
N ASP A 169 5.90 -26.27 24.14
CA ASP A 169 6.66 -26.05 25.38
C ASP A 169 6.39 -24.70 26.07
N GLY A 170 5.12 -24.42 26.38
CA GLY A 170 4.70 -23.19 27.08
C GLY A 170 4.89 -21.89 26.28
N ALA A 171 5.08 -21.99 24.96
CA ALA A 171 5.24 -20.86 24.07
C ALA A 171 4.31 -20.94 22.85
N MET A 172 3.85 -19.77 22.39
CA MET A 172 3.26 -19.64 21.08
C MET A 172 4.37 -19.57 20.04
N VAL A 173 4.42 -20.58 19.17
CA VAL A 173 5.34 -20.66 18.04
C VAL A 173 4.65 -20.12 16.79
N ILE A 174 5.19 -19.04 16.24
CA ILE A 174 4.74 -18.39 15.02
C ILE A 174 5.72 -18.73 13.91
N THR A 175 5.24 -19.37 12.85
CA THR A 175 6.03 -19.60 11.62
C THR A 175 5.60 -18.59 10.58
N SER A 176 6.50 -17.69 10.20
CA SER A 176 6.29 -16.59 9.26
C SER A 176 6.82 -16.92 7.87
N ALA A 177 6.05 -16.55 6.84
CA ALA A 177 6.51 -16.49 5.44
C ALA A 177 6.97 -15.09 4.99
N GLY A 178 6.98 -14.09 5.89
CA GLY A 178 7.41 -12.71 5.60
C GLY A 178 6.39 -11.80 4.90
N ASN A 179 5.10 -12.15 4.94
CA ASN A 179 4.04 -11.40 4.24
C ASN A 179 3.08 -10.68 5.21
N ASP A 180 3.61 -9.76 6.03
CA ASP A 180 2.90 -9.06 7.13
C ASP A 180 2.40 -10.02 8.25
N PRO A 181 3.28 -10.87 8.82
CA PRO A 181 2.87 -11.88 9.80
C PRO A 181 2.28 -11.23 11.04
N HIS A 182 1.07 -11.64 11.44
CA HIS A 182 0.46 -11.13 12.66
C HIS A 182 -0.48 -12.12 13.34
N VAL A 183 -0.59 -11.97 14.65
CA VAL A 183 -1.49 -12.76 15.50
C VAL A 183 -2.43 -11.84 16.25
N ILE A 184 -3.71 -12.21 16.32
CA ILE A 184 -4.77 -11.41 16.94
C ILE A 184 -5.39 -12.19 18.09
N TYR A 185 -5.62 -11.49 19.20
CA TYR A 185 -6.37 -12.01 20.35
C TYR A 185 -7.52 -11.09 20.67
N GLN A 186 -8.75 -11.63 20.63
CA GLN A 186 -9.95 -10.93 21.08
C GLN A 186 -10.09 -11.13 22.60
N MET A 187 -10.21 -10.03 23.35
CA MET A 187 -10.38 -10.12 24.79
C MET A 187 -11.73 -10.73 25.14
N PRO A 188 -11.79 -11.62 26.15
CA PRO A 188 -13.06 -12.15 26.64
C PRO A 188 -13.92 -11.07 27.30
N ARG A 189 -13.29 -10.01 27.83
CA ARG A 189 -13.93 -8.80 28.36
C ARG A 189 -13.04 -7.58 28.07
N PRO A 190 -13.61 -6.38 27.86
CA PRO A 190 -12.81 -5.17 27.69
C PRO A 190 -11.85 -4.95 28.86
N MET A 191 -10.58 -4.69 28.56
CA MET A 191 -9.59 -4.25 29.55
C MET A 191 -9.79 -2.76 29.88
N PRO A 192 -9.35 -2.30 31.05
CA PRO A 192 -9.44 -0.88 31.43
C PRO A 192 -8.77 0.06 30.43
N SER A 193 -9.23 1.31 30.41
CA SER A 193 -8.48 2.42 29.81
C SER A 193 -7.31 2.83 30.71
N GLY A 194 -6.33 3.54 30.13
CA GLY A 194 -5.11 3.96 30.81
C GLY A 194 -3.87 3.40 30.14
N THR A 195 -2.70 3.68 30.71
CA THR A 195 -1.44 3.10 30.23
C THR A 195 -1.36 1.65 30.67
N LEU A 196 -1.41 0.73 29.71
CA LEU A 196 -1.21 -0.70 29.94
C LEU A 196 0.17 -1.10 29.41
N THR A 197 0.78 -2.14 29.98
CA THR A 197 2.05 -2.69 29.46
C THR A 197 1.89 -4.15 29.07
N LEU A 198 2.08 -4.45 27.79
CA LEU A 198 2.18 -5.81 27.28
C LEU A 198 3.61 -6.32 27.49
N ARG A 199 3.77 -7.34 28.33
CA ARG A 199 5.06 -7.94 28.69
C ARG A 199 5.15 -9.34 28.11
N PHE A 200 6.28 -9.68 27.54
CA PHE A 200 6.54 -11.03 27.03
C PHE A 200 8.02 -11.31 26.84
N LYS A 201 8.35 -12.59 26.80
CA LYS A 201 9.63 -13.09 26.30
C LYS A 201 9.49 -13.47 24.84
N MET A 202 10.48 -13.14 24.04
CA MET A 202 10.50 -13.51 22.63
C MET A 202 11.87 -13.96 22.17
N LYS A 203 11.89 -15.03 21.38
CA LYS A 203 13.04 -15.48 20.59
C LYS A 203 12.65 -15.49 19.12
N SER A 204 13.55 -15.05 18.24
CA SER A 204 13.31 -15.04 16.80
C SER A 204 14.58 -15.35 15.98
N ASP A 205 14.41 -16.02 14.85
CA ASP A 205 15.41 -16.15 13.76
C ASP A 205 14.93 -15.50 12.44
N SER A 206 13.95 -14.61 12.54
CA SER A 206 13.33 -13.92 11.41
C SER A 206 14.08 -12.62 11.05
N ALA A 207 13.38 -11.59 10.57
CA ALA A 207 13.96 -10.28 10.30
C ALA A 207 12.92 -9.16 10.43
N GLY A 208 13.40 -7.94 10.66
CA GLY A 208 12.61 -6.72 10.68
C GLY A 208 12.32 -6.19 12.08
N LYS A 209 11.30 -5.34 12.15
CA LYS A 209 10.81 -4.75 13.41
C LYS A 209 9.53 -5.44 13.85
N GLY A 210 9.21 -5.32 15.13
CA GLY A 210 7.94 -5.74 15.69
C GLY A 210 6.97 -4.56 15.80
N GLN A 211 5.68 -4.85 15.88
CA GLN A 211 4.65 -3.86 16.16
C GLN A 211 3.52 -4.48 16.97
N VAL A 212 3.03 -3.76 17.98
CA VAL A 212 1.83 -4.12 18.73
C VAL A 212 0.75 -3.12 18.40
N PHE A 213 -0.45 -3.59 18.10
CA PHE A 213 -1.66 -2.76 17.98
C PHE A 213 -2.67 -3.16 19.04
N TRP A 214 -3.51 -2.20 19.42
CA TRP A 214 -4.69 -2.46 20.23
C TRP A 214 -5.94 -1.85 19.58
N SER A 215 -7.05 -2.54 19.76
CA SER A 215 -8.37 -2.04 19.39
C SER A 215 -9.12 -1.59 20.64
N GLN A 216 -9.97 -0.58 20.47
CA GLN A 216 -10.79 -0.05 21.55
C GLN A 216 -12.26 -0.14 21.19
N GLU A 217 -13.09 -0.31 22.22
CA GLU A 217 -14.54 -0.34 22.06
C GLU A 217 -15.07 0.90 21.33
N GLY A 218 -15.98 0.69 20.38
CA GLY A 218 -16.60 1.78 19.60
C GLY A 218 -15.72 2.44 18.54
N LEU A 219 -14.45 2.03 18.35
CA LEU A 219 -13.56 2.61 17.34
C LEU A 219 -13.40 1.73 16.10
N ALA A 220 -13.58 2.34 14.93
CA ALA A 220 -13.32 1.75 13.63
C ALA A 220 -12.28 2.59 12.85
N PRO A 221 -11.36 1.97 12.08
CA PRO A 221 -11.11 0.52 12.01
C PRO A 221 -10.54 -0.02 13.34
N PRO A 222 -10.67 -1.33 13.64
CA PRO A 222 -10.29 -1.88 14.95
C PRO A 222 -8.80 -1.67 15.24
N PHE A 223 -7.91 -2.00 14.29
CA PHE A 223 -6.48 -1.72 14.38
C PHE A 223 -6.13 -0.56 13.45
N PHE A 224 -5.46 0.46 13.99
CA PHE A 224 -5.05 1.65 13.26
C PHE A 224 -3.70 2.14 13.76
N ARG A 225 -2.93 2.80 12.89
CA ARG A 225 -1.53 3.20 13.18
C ARG A 225 -1.39 4.06 14.44
N ASP A 226 -2.39 4.89 14.75
CA ASP A 226 -2.39 5.78 15.93
C ASP A 226 -2.58 5.00 17.26
N ARG A 227 -2.96 3.71 17.18
CA ARG A 227 -3.10 2.79 18.31
C ARG A 227 -2.14 1.62 18.16
N SER A 228 -0.87 1.97 17.96
CA SER A 228 0.19 0.98 17.80
C SER A 228 1.53 1.50 18.29
N VAL A 229 2.41 0.58 18.65
CA VAL A 229 3.80 0.86 19.01
C VAL A 229 4.70 -0.10 18.24
N VAL A 230 5.69 0.46 17.54
CA VAL A 230 6.75 -0.29 16.87
C VAL A 230 7.90 -0.50 17.85
N PHE A 231 8.49 -1.68 17.85
CA PHE A 231 9.62 -2.03 18.73
C PHE A 231 10.73 -2.76 17.95
N PRO A 232 12.00 -2.56 18.33
CA PRO A 232 13.10 -3.32 17.75
C PRO A 232 13.00 -4.79 18.15
N VAL A 233 13.41 -5.70 17.26
CA VAL A 233 13.41 -7.14 17.53
C VAL A 233 14.81 -7.69 17.31
N GLU A 234 15.31 -8.43 18.29
CA GLU A 234 16.55 -9.19 18.16
C GLU A 234 16.25 -10.54 17.50
N HIS A 235 16.88 -10.77 16.34
CA HIS A 235 16.73 -11.99 15.55
C HIS A 235 17.97 -12.89 15.63
N ASP A 236 18.60 -12.97 16.81
CA ASP A 236 19.83 -13.73 17.04
C ASP A 236 19.57 -15.15 17.58
N GLY A 237 18.30 -15.57 17.62
CA GLY A 237 17.89 -16.87 18.16
C GLY A 237 17.99 -16.99 19.68
N LYS A 238 18.25 -15.91 20.42
CA LYS A 238 18.19 -15.87 21.88
C LYS A 238 16.86 -15.31 22.35
N THR A 239 16.55 -15.55 23.62
CA THR A 239 15.34 -15.03 24.27
C THR A 239 15.63 -13.65 24.84
N GLY A 240 14.87 -12.64 24.41
CA GLY A 240 14.85 -11.31 24.99
C GLY A 240 13.55 -11.03 25.75
N ASP A 241 13.60 -10.06 26.67
CA ASP A 241 12.46 -9.55 27.42
C ASP A 241 11.92 -8.27 26.78
N TYR A 242 10.60 -8.21 26.60
CA TYR A 242 9.90 -7.10 25.94
C TYR A 242 8.81 -6.54 26.87
N ALA A 243 8.71 -5.21 26.90
CA ALA A 243 7.67 -4.48 27.61
C ALA A 243 7.20 -3.32 26.71
N ILE A 244 5.98 -3.42 26.21
CA ILE A 244 5.40 -2.48 25.25
C ILE A 244 4.28 -1.71 25.92
N GLU A 245 4.39 -0.39 25.98
CA GLU A 245 3.37 0.48 26.55
C GLU A 245 2.24 0.77 25.55
N LEU A 246 1.00 0.69 26.01
CA LEU A 246 -0.22 0.92 25.27
C LEU A 246 -0.98 2.07 25.96
N PRO A 247 -0.84 3.33 25.51
CA PRO A 247 -1.58 4.46 26.06
C PRO A 247 -3.05 4.43 25.58
N ALA A 248 -3.85 3.55 26.17
CA ALA A 248 -5.22 3.29 25.74
C ALA A 248 -6.18 4.37 26.24
N LYS A 249 -6.79 5.12 25.31
CA LYS A 249 -7.73 6.21 25.63
C LYS A 249 -9.14 5.72 26.03
N GLY A 250 -9.34 4.42 26.15
CA GLY A 250 -10.64 3.77 26.28
C GLY A 250 -10.46 2.25 26.37
N PRO A 251 -11.54 1.49 26.66
CA PRO A 251 -11.43 0.06 26.94
C PRO A 251 -10.83 -0.75 25.79
N VAL A 252 -9.80 -1.56 26.07
CA VAL A 252 -9.11 -2.37 25.04
C VAL A 252 -9.84 -3.69 24.85
N VAL A 253 -10.25 -3.99 23.61
CA VAL A 253 -11.07 -5.17 23.30
C VAL A 253 -10.32 -6.24 22.50
N ALA A 254 -9.19 -5.92 21.87
CA ALA A 254 -8.33 -6.91 21.21
C ALA A 254 -6.91 -6.37 21.05
N ILE A 255 -5.93 -7.28 20.96
CA ILE A 255 -4.53 -6.97 20.66
C ILE A 255 -4.12 -7.70 19.38
N ARG A 256 -3.28 -7.05 18.57
CA ARG A 256 -2.58 -7.64 17.44
C ARG A 256 -1.07 -7.50 17.68
N ILE A 257 -0.33 -8.60 17.51
CA ILE A 257 1.13 -8.61 17.56
C ILE A 257 1.67 -8.99 16.19
N ASP A 258 2.52 -8.12 15.67
CA ASP A 258 3.26 -8.29 14.42
C ASP A 258 4.71 -8.51 14.83
N PRO A 259 5.17 -9.77 14.95
CA PRO A 259 6.44 -10.07 15.61
C PRO A 259 7.67 -9.88 14.71
N SER A 260 7.47 -9.80 13.38
CA SER A 260 8.55 -9.67 12.40
C SER A 260 8.02 -9.19 11.05
N MET A 261 8.93 -8.99 10.10
CA MET A 261 8.59 -8.67 8.70
C MET A 261 9.09 -9.73 7.71
N GLY A 262 10.08 -10.55 8.10
CA GLY A 262 10.67 -11.58 7.24
C GLY A 262 10.11 -12.98 7.46
N PRO A 263 10.53 -13.96 6.63
CA PRO A 263 10.32 -15.38 6.94
C PRO A 263 11.10 -15.78 8.20
N GLY A 264 10.70 -16.86 8.85
CA GLY A 264 11.37 -17.39 10.04
C GLY A 264 10.39 -17.88 11.11
N THR A 265 10.93 -18.21 12.27
CA THR A 265 10.21 -18.70 13.45
C THR A 265 10.37 -17.71 14.60
N ILE A 266 9.26 -17.46 15.29
CA ILE A 266 9.20 -16.63 16.48
C ILE A 266 8.56 -17.46 17.59
N ARG A 267 9.13 -17.44 18.79
CA ARG A 267 8.54 -18.02 19.99
C ARG A 267 8.23 -16.91 20.97
N ILE A 268 6.97 -16.79 21.37
CA ILE A 268 6.51 -15.86 22.40
C ILE A 268 6.07 -16.66 23.63
N SER A 269 6.62 -16.32 24.79
CA SER A 269 6.26 -16.91 26.09
C SER A 269 6.11 -15.84 27.15
N ASN A 270 5.59 -16.22 28.33
CA ASN A 270 5.38 -15.31 29.47
C ASN A 270 4.60 -14.04 29.09
N LEU A 271 3.58 -14.18 28.24
CA LEU A 271 2.79 -13.06 27.76
C LEU A 271 1.78 -12.64 28.83
N SER A 272 1.87 -11.40 29.28
CA SER A 272 0.94 -10.82 30.25
C SER A 272 0.70 -9.33 29.98
N MET A 273 -0.39 -8.81 30.52
CA MET A 273 -0.75 -7.40 30.50
C MET A 273 -0.74 -6.88 31.94
N THR A 274 -0.04 -5.78 32.18
CA THR A 274 -0.03 -5.09 33.47
C THR A 274 -0.70 -3.72 33.37
N SER A 275 -1.32 -3.25 34.44
CA SER A 275 -1.73 -1.85 34.60
C SER A 275 -0.52 -0.91 34.74
N GLU A 276 -0.77 0.39 34.77
CA GLU A 276 0.23 1.44 35.03
C GLU A 276 0.95 1.23 36.38
N ASP A 277 0.23 0.77 37.41
CA ASP A 277 0.78 0.45 38.72
C ASP A 277 1.55 -0.89 38.76
N GLY A 278 1.73 -1.56 37.62
CA GLY A 278 2.45 -2.82 37.50
C GLY A 278 1.68 -4.06 37.94
N VAL A 279 0.38 -3.94 38.24
CA VAL A 279 -0.47 -5.07 38.61
C VAL A 279 -0.81 -5.88 37.36
N GLU A 280 -0.58 -7.20 37.38
CA GLU A 280 -1.02 -8.08 36.30
C GLU A 280 -2.55 -8.12 36.23
N ILE A 281 -3.09 -7.69 35.09
CA ILE A 281 -4.54 -7.66 34.82
C ILE A 281 -4.97 -8.79 33.89
N TYR A 282 -4.03 -9.37 33.15
CA TYR A 282 -4.28 -10.53 32.30
C TYR A 282 -3.01 -11.32 32.00
N SER A 283 -3.14 -12.64 31.88
CA SER A 283 -2.05 -13.55 31.54
C SER A 283 -2.54 -14.56 30.51
N TRP A 284 -1.76 -14.73 29.44
CA TRP A 284 -2.04 -15.74 28.42
C TRP A 284 -1.29 -17.02 28.73
N LYS A 285 -2.03 -18.13 28.77
CA LYS A 285 -1.46 -19.46 28.96
C LYS A 285 -1.28 -20.13 27.60
N PHE A 286 -0.08 -20.64 27.37
CA PHE A 286 0.30 -21.43 26.21
C PHE A 286 0.51 -22.87 26.67
#